data_AF-A0AAU9KBJ8-F1
#
_entry.id   AF-A0AAU9KBJ8-F1
#
_cell.length_a   1.000
_cell.length_b   1.000
_cell.length_c   1.000
_cell.angle_alpha   90.00
_cell.angle_beta   90.00
_cell.angle_gamma   90.00
#
_symmetry.space_group_name_H-M   'P 1'
#
loop_
_entity.id
_entity.type
_entity.pdbx_description
1 polymer ?
#
loop_
_entity_poly.entity_id
_entity_poly.type
_entity_poly.pdbx_seq_one_letter_code
_entity_poly.pdbx_strand_id
1 'polypeptide(L)'
;MTTTTPHSSQEWKFDNDEFNEIRPGSSRYHLFRYEGNGILVFDSHSRRSDELLYEETNKIVAREPLPEFKNKKAEKIYEYDRIQYLNMRNYTSNKKIPCEYTLVIPQDSLKFESKFEGGNLRKAIRVSENEYNLLLEFDTETEGYTQWYYFAVENNKADANIRFNIVNLMKYDSLYNDGMQPLVKSLRDGGGWKRAGYNVSYYQNSYQRPISTPNKPVFYYTLTFSYKFEYPNDQVFFAYCYPYTYTQLLAYLGSFKTHEKILRIESLCKTLGDNSCPILTITRNVLTYPSLDFLSVKQKYMYSTMKYNFKDKLKFSEWTFPQERSHIDWQSTSRGNQF
;
A
#
# COMPACT_ATOMS: atom_id res chain seq x y z
N MET A 1 -9.75 34.40 -43.90
CA MET A 1 -10.61 33.24 -43.61
C MET A 1 -9.74 31.99 -43.67
N THR A 2 -9.30 31.50 -42.52
CA THR A 2 -8.76 30.14 -42.34
C THR A 2 -8.77 29.90 -40.83
N THR A 3 -9.91 29.41 -40.35
CA THR A 3 -10.14 28.99 -38.97
C THR A 3 -9.46 27.64 -38.73
N THR A 4 -8.39 27.62 -37.94
CA THR A 4 -7.81 26.42 -37.34
C THR A 4 -8.70 25.95 -36.19
N THR A 5 -9.25 24.74 -36.34
CA THR A 5 -10.03 24.01 -35.34
C THR A 5 -9.14 23.64 -34.14
N PRO A 6 -9.60 23.79 -32.89
CA PRO A 6 -8.84 23.33 -31.73
C PRO A 6 -9.00 21.81 -31.55
N HIS A 7 -7.88 21.15 -31.22
CA HIS A 7 -7.83 19.75 -30.83
C HIS A 7 -8.75 19.47 -29.63
N SER A 8 -9.63 18.47 -29.80
CA SER A 8 -10.55 17.99 -28.78
C SER A 8 -9.79 17.41 -27.58
N SER A 9 -10.06 17.94 -26.38
CA SER A 9 -9.73 17.34 -25.10
C SER A 9 -10.44 15.99 -24.96
N GLN A 10 -9.69 14.88 -25.02
CA GLN A 10 -10.21 13.58 -24.61
C GLN A 10 -10.32 13.55 -23.08
N GLU A 11 -11.54 13.75 -22.58
CA GLU A 11 -11.93 13.34 -21.23
C GLU A 11 -11.79 11.81 -21.11
N TRP A 12 -11.14 11.34 -20.06
CA TRP A 12 -11.22 9.94 -19.67
C TRP A 12 -12.56 9.71 -19.00
N LYS A 13 -13.53 9.20 -19.76
CA LYS A 13 -14.76 8.64 -19.20
C LYS A 13 -14.46 7.23 -18.72
N PHE A 14 -14.58 7.02 -17.41
CA PHE A 14 -14.80 5.69 -16.86
C PHE A 14 -16.25 5.34 -17.17
N ASP A 15 -16.49 4.15 -17.70
CA ASP A 15 -17.77 3.61 -18.19
C ASP A 15 -18.09 3.88 -19.67
N ASN A 16 -17.82 2.84 -20.47
CA ASN A 16 -18.78 2.19 -21.36
C ASN A 16 -18.15 0.87 -21.84
N ASP A 17 -18.57 -0.25 -21.26
CA ASP A 17 -18.33 -1.57 -21.85
C ASP A 17 -19.12 -1.64 -23.18
N GLU A 18 -18.47 -1.29 -24.30
CA GLU A 18 -19.07 -1.52 -25.62
C GLU A 18 -19.05 -3.03 -25.93
N PHE A 19 -20.17 -3.68 -25.64
CA PHE A 19 -20.46 -5.04 -26.11
C PHE A 19 -20.92 -4.98 -27.57
N ASN A 20 -20.10 -5.46 -28.50
CA ASN A 20 -20.53 -5.69 -29.88
C ASN A 20 -21.30 -7.02 -29.99
N GLU A 21 -22.53 -6.95 -30.52
CA GLU A 21 -23.43 -8.09 -30.72
C GLU A 21 -22.88 -9.15 -31.70
N ILE A 22 -23.17 -10.41 -31.38
CA ILE A 22 -22.66 -11.61 -32.04
C ILE A 22 -23.44 -11.91 -33.34
N ARG A 23 -22.72 -12.08 -34.46
CA ARG A 23 -23.24 -12.81 -35.65
C ARG A 23 -22.79 -14.28 -35.59
N PRO A 24 -23.63 -15.26 -35.96
CA PRO A 24 -23.27 -16.67 -35.85
C PRO A 24 -22.39 -17.08 -37.04
N GLY A 25 -21.19 -17.61 -36.76
CA GLY A 25 -20.40 -18.38 -37.74
C GLY A 25 -18.94 -17.98 -37.98
N SER A 26 -18.19 -17.48 -37.00
CA SER A 26 -16.77 -17.18 -37.23
C SER A 26 -15.85 -17.54 -36.05
N SER A 27 -14.66 -18.00 -36.42
CA SER A 27 -13.50 -18.41 -35.60
C SER A 27 -13.38 -17.69 -34.25
N ARG A 28 -13.01 -18.41 -33.17
CA ARG A 28 -12.79 -17.87 -31.82
C ARG A 28 -12.03 -16.54 -31.87
N TYR A 29 -12.76 -15.43 -31.80
CA TYR A 29 -12.15 -14.11 -31.65
C TYR A 29 -11.62 -14.02 -30.23
N HIS A 30 -10.32 -13.78 -30.09
CA HIS A 30 -9.78 -13.37 -28.79
C HIS A 30 -10.32 -11.96 -28.49
N LEU A 31 -11.29 -11.88 -27.60
CA LEU A 31 -11.84 -10.61 -27.10
C LEU A 31 -10.84 -10.01 -26.09
N PHE A 32 -9.88 -9.24 -26.60
CA PHE A 32 -9.00 -8.43 -25.76
C PHE A 32 -9.74 -7.18 -25.29
N ARG A 33 -9.54 -6.80 -24.01
CA ARG A 33 -10.05 -5.53 -23.48
C ARG A 33 -9.09 -4.42 -23.85
N TYR A 34 -9.61 -3.31 -24.36
CA TYR A 34 -8.82 -2.13 -24.72
C TYR A 34 -9.12 -1.00 -23.74
N GLU A 35 -8.06 -0.35 -23.27
CA GLU A 35 -8.13 0.84 -22.42
C GLU A 35 -6.97 1.77 -22.77
N GLY A 36 -7.16 3.09 -22.72
CA GLY A 36 -6.05 4.03 -22.81
C GLY A 36 -5.19 3.91 -24.08
N ASN A 37 -5.83 3.68 -25.22
CA ASN A 37 -5.18 3.45 -26.53
C ASN A 37 -4.29 2.20 -26.59
N GLY A 38 -4.47 1.24 -25.68
CA GLY A 38 -3.72 -0.01 -25.67
C GLY A 38 -4.57 -1.19 -25.23
N ILE A 39 -3.92 -2.36 -25.14
CA ILE A 39 -4.55 -3.60 -24.68
C ILE A 39 -4.36 -3.70 -23.16
N LEU A 40 -5.44 -3.87 -22.41
CA LEU A 40 -5.37 -4.14 -20.99
C LEU A 40 -4.82 -5.55 -20.77
N VAL A 41 -3.63 -5.65 -20.18
CA VAL A 41 -2.93 -6.93 -19.93
C VAL A 41 -2.85 -7.31 -18.45
N PHE A 42 -3.22 -6.39 -17.56
CA PHE A 42 -3.33 -6.66 -16.14
C PHE A 42 -4.33 -5.70 -15.50
N ASP A 43 -5.15 -6.24 -14.61
CA ASP A 43 -6.02 -5.49 -13.73
C ASP A 43 -6.09 -6.26 -12.40
N SER A 44 -5.80 -5.58 -11.29
CA SER A 44 -5.76 -6.20 -9.96
C SER A 44 -7.09 -6.83 -9.52
N HIS A 45 -8.22 -6.45 -10.10
CA HIS A 45 -9.57 -7.01 -9.87
C HIS A 45 -9.97 -8.06 -10.92
N SER A 46 -9.10 -8.32 -11.90
CA SER A 46 -9.32 -9.38 -12.88
C SER A 46 -8.55 -10.64 -12.49
N ARG A 47 -9.01 -11.79 -12.98
CA ARG A 47 -8.21 -13.02 -13.03
C ARG A 47 -7.77 -13.26 -14.46
N ARG A 48 -6.55 -13.73 -14.70
CA ARG A 48 -6.12 -14.07 -16.06
C ARG A 48 -6.78 -15.38 -16.51
N SER A 49 -7.09 -15.50 -17.79
CA SER A 49 -7.81 -16.67 -18.33
C SER A 49 -7.05 -18.00 -18.18
N ASP A 50 -5.72 -17.96 -18.05
CA ASP A 50 -4.83 -19.10 -17.87
C ASP A 50 -4.61 -19.50 -16.39
N GLU A 51 -5.16 -18.74 -15.43
CA GLU A 51 -5.08 -19.05 -14.00
C GLU A 51 -6.12 -20.11 -13.59
N LEU A 52 -5.67 -21.09 -12.79
CA LEU A 52 -6.55 -22.11 -12.23
C LEU A 52 -7.66 -21.46 -11.39
N LEU A 53 -8.88 -21.96 -11.53
CA LEU A 53 -9.99 -21.65 -10.62
C LEU A 53 -9.68 -22.33 -9.29
N TYR A 54 -9.36 -21.55 -8.26
CA TYR A 54 -9.45 -22.06 -6.89
C TYR A 54 -10.90 -21.97 -6.44
N GLU A 55 -11.44 -23.05 -5.89
CA GLU A 55 -12.72 -23.00 -5.18
C GLU A 55 -12.58 -22.02 -4.01
N GLU A 56 -13.44 -21.00 -3.96
CA GLU A 56 -13.48 -20.06 -2.85
C GLU A 56 -13.82 -20.81 -1.55
N THR A 57 -12.80 -21.13 -0.75
CA THR A 57 -12.98 -21.47 0.65
C THR A 57 -12.87 -20.18 1.44
N ASN A 58 -14.01 -19.56 1.76
CA ASN A 58 -14.20 -18.83 3.02
C ASN A 58 -15.67 -18.42 3.19
N LYS A 59 -16.37 -19.11 4.10
CA LYS A 59 -17.63 -18.64 4.66
C LYS A 59 -17.38 -17.32 5.39
N ILE A 60 -18.18 -16.31 5.06
CA ILE A 60 -18.20 -15.01 5.73
C ILE A 60 -18.57 -15.23 7.19
N VAL A 61 -17.65 -14.94 8.12
CA VAL A 61 -17.99 -14.79 9.53
C VAL A 61 -18.37 -13.32 9.74
N ALA A 62 -19.65 -13.06 10.04
CA ALA A 62 -20.10 -11.74 10.42
C ALA A 62 -19.36 -11.29 11.69
N ARG A 63 -18.84 -10.05 11.69
CA ARG A 63 -18.17 -9.48 12.87
C ARG A 63 -19.18 -9.02 13.90
N GLU A 64 -18.84 -9.20 15.17
CA GLU A 64 -19.57 -8.54 16.25
C GLU A 64 -19.27 -7.03 16.28
N PRO A 65 -20.26 -6.18 16.58
CA PRO A 65 -20.07 -4.75 16.70
C PRO A 65 -19.15 -4.42 17.88
N LEU A 66 -18.15 -3.56 17.65
CA LEU A 66 -17.27 -3.07 18.71
C LEU A 66 -18.00 -2.05 19.61
N PRO A 67 -17.64 -1.95 20.91
CA PRO A 67 -18.32 -1.09 21.87
C PRO A 67 -18.16 0.42 21.57
N GLU A 68 -19.23 1.18 21.77
CA GLU A 68 -19.26 2.63 21.58
C GLU A 68 -18.30 3.39 22.52
N PHE A 69 -17.36 4.13 21.95
CA PHE A 69 -16.50 5.06 22.71
C PHE A 69 -17.22 6.41 22.93
N LYS A 70 -17.75 6.65 24.13
CA LYS A 70 -18.33 7.94 24.55
C LYS A 70 -17.30 8.78 25.31
N ASN A 71 -16.38 9.45 24.60
CA ASN A 71 -15.42 10.34 25.26
C ASN A 71 -15.47 11.77 24.68
N LYS A 72 -16.26 12.64 25.33
CA LYS A 72 -16.54 14.04 24.93
C LYS A 72 -15.30 14.96 24.91
N LYS A 73 -14.17 14.56 25.50
CA LYS A 73 -12.94 15.37 25.52
C LYS A 73 -12.12 15.30 24.22
N ALA A 74 -12.36 14.31 23.36
CA ALA A 74 -11.69 14.18 22.06
C ALA A 74 -12.34 15.03 20.95
N GLU A 75 -13.48 15.67 21.24
CA GLU A 75 -14.30 16.41 20.26
C GLU A 75 -13.65 17.70 19.72
N LYS A 76 -12.53 18.17 20.28
CA LYS A 76 -11.98 19.49 19.94
C LYS A 76 -10.68 19.50 19.14
N ILE A 77 -10.04 18.36 18.87
CA ILE A 77 -8.64 18.41 18.44
C ILE A 77 -8.44 18.34 16.92
N TYR A 78 -9.12 17.51 16.12
CA TYR A 78 -9.14 17.69 14.65
C TYR A 78 -10.40 17.02 14.07
N GLU A 79 -11.38 17.80 13.59
CA GLU A 79 -12.63 17.26 13.02
C GLU A 79 -12.36 16.33 11.83
N TYR A 80 -11.33 16.62 11.04
CA TYR A 80 -10.87 15.77 9.95
C TYR A 80 -10.44 14.38 10.45
N ASP A 81 -9.55 14.31 11.43
CA ASP A 81 -9.08 13.03 12.00
C ASP A 81 -10.22 12.27 12.69
N ARG A 82 -11.18 12.99 13.28
CA ARG A 82 -12.39 12.41 13.88
C ARG A 82 -13.29 11.77 12.81
N ILE A 83 -13.55 12.47 11.71
CA ILE A 83 -14.36 11.96 10.60
C ILE A 83 -13.67 10.74 9.98
N GLN A 84 -12.37 10.83 9.72
CA GLN A 84 -11.60 9.68 9.23
C GLN A 84 -11.65 8.52 10.23
N TYR A 85 -11.49 8.76 11.53
CA TYR A 85 -11.61 7.73 12.56
C TYR A 85 -12.98 7.08 12.67
N LEU A 86 -14.05 7.83 12.43
CA LEU A 86 -15.40 7.28 12.38
C LEU A 86 -15.63 6.46 11.12
N ASN A 87 -15.18 6.96 9.96
CA ASN A 87 -15.26 6.25 8.68
C ASN A 87 -14.41 4.97 8.69
N MET A 88 -13.29 4.99 9.41
CA MET A 88 -12.38 3.87 9.63
C MET A 88 -13.06 2.64 10.24
N ARG A 89 -14.21 2.80 10.91
CA ARG A 89 -15.01 1.69 11.47
C ARG A 89 -15.74 0.87 10.41
N ASN A 90 -15.94 1.43 9.22
CA ASN A 90 -16.63 0.78 8.11
C ASN A 90 -15.64 0.12 7.13
N TYR A 91 -14.34 0.24 7.37
CA TYR A 91 -13.34 -0.30 6.46
C TYR A 91 -13.28 -1.82 6.56
N THR A 92 -13.19 -2.47 5.40
CA THR A 92 -13.01 -3.91 5.32
C THR A 92 -11.58 -4.24 5.74
N SER A 93 -11.41 -5.22 6.64
CA SER A 93 -10.09 -5.64 7.13
C SER A 93 -9.17 -6.16 6.05
N ASN A 94 -9.75 -6.70 4.97
CA ASN A 94 -9.03 -7.12 3.78
C ASN A 94 -9.42 -6.20 2.63
N LYS A 95 -8.44 -5.83 1.80
CA LYS A 95 -8.70 -5.32 0.45
C LYS A 95 -9.49 -6.43 -0.26
N LYS A 96 -10.79 -6.26 -0.42
CA LYS A 96 -11.59 -7.16 -1.24
C LYS A 96 -11.05 -6.98 -2.65
N ILE A 97 -10.49 -8.04 -3.20
CA ILE A 97 -10.13 -8.12 -4.60
C ILE A 97 -11.22 -8.97 -5.23
N PRO A 98 -12.43 -8.41 -5.48
CA PRO A 98 -13.43 -9.16 -6.21
C PRO A 98 -12.80 -9.55 -7.55
N CYS A 99 -12.81 -10.84 -7.89
CA CYS A 99 -12.53 -11.28 -9.25
C CYS A 99 -13.74 -10.91 -10.10
N GLU A 100 -13.83 -9.64 -10.49
CA GLU A 100 -15.00 -9.08 -11.16
C GLU A 100 -15.16 -9.67 -12.56
N TYR A 101 -14.06 -10.07 -13.20
CA TYR A 101 -14.06 -10.61 -14.56
C TYR A 101 -12.79 -11.41 -14.90
N THR A 102 -12.84 -12.18 -15.98
CA THR A 102 -11.67 -12.88 -16.55
C THR A 102 -11.06 -12.04 -17.67
N LEU A 103 -9.76 -11.79 -17.59
CA LEU A 103 -9.00 -11.04 -18.59
C LEU A 103 -8.25 -12.01 -19.51
N VAL A 104 -8.47 -11.87 -20.81
CA VAL A 104 -7.71 -12.56 -21.86
C VAL A 104 -6.61 -11.63 -22.34
N ILE A 105 -5.36 -12.10 -22.36
CA ILE A 105 -4.18 -11.31 -22.74
C ILE A 105 -3.45 -11.94 -23.93
N PRO A 106 -2.82 -11.16 -24.83
CA PRO A 106 -2.03 -11.71 -25.92
C PRO A 106 -0.83 -12.51 -25.39
N GLN A 107 -0.52 -13.65 -26.00
CA GLN A 107 0.52 -14.59 -25.52
C GLN A 107 1.94 -13.99 -25.48
N ASP A 108 2.20 -12.98 -26.31
CA ASP A 108 3.46 -12.27 -26.41
C ASP A 108 3.54 -11.05 -25.46
N SER A 109 2.52 -10.81 -24.64
CA SER A 109 2.52 -9.74 -23.65
C SER A 109 3.20 -10.18 -22.35
N LEU A 110 3.71 -9.20 -21.61
CA LEU A 110 4.21 -9.41 -20.26
C LEU A 110 3.08 -9.78 -19.30
N LYS A 111 3.37 -10.66 -18.35
CA LYS A 111 2.45 -11.03 -17.28
C LYS A 111 2.80 -10.22 -16.04
N PHE A 112 1.88 -9.39 -15.57
CA PHE A 112 2.08 -8.60 -14.36
C PHE A 112 1.40 -9.26 -13.17
N GLU A 113 1.92 -9.00 -11.97
CA GLU A 113 1.32 -9.42 -10.71
C GLU A 113 1.58 -8.37 -9.61
N SER A 114 0.60 -8.14 -8.75
CA SER A 114 0.69 -7.27 -7.57
C SER A 114 -0.16 -7.75 -6.38
N LYS A 115 -0.84 -8.90 -6.49
CA LYS A 115 -1.68 -9.53 -5.46
C LYS A 115 -0.82 -10.28 -4.43
N PHE A 116 0.14 -9.58 -3.85
CA PHE A 116 1.01 -10.08 -2.80
C PHE A 116 1.24 -8.99 -1.75
N GLU A 117 1.86 -9.37 -0.64
CA GLU A 117 2.06 -8.48 0.50
C GLU A 117 2.92 -7.26 0.13
N GLY A 118 2.35 -6.07 0.32
CA GLY A 118 2.97 -4.80 -0.06
C GLY A 118 2.90 -4.46 -1.55
N GLY A 119 2.31 -5.31 -2.40
CA GLY A 119 2.17 -5.05 -3.82
C GLY A 119 1.27 -3.86 -4.13
N ASN A 120 1.67 -3.04 -5.10
CA ASN A 120 0.85 -1.97 -5.67
C ASN A 120 1.07 -1.83 -7.18
N LEU A 121 0.05 -2.27 -7.92
CA LEU A 121 -0.21 -1.99 -9.33
C LEU A 121 -1.70 -2.27 -9.54
N ARG A 122 -2.45 -1.32 -10.09
CA ARG A 122 -3.89 -1.44 -10.38
C ARG A 122 -4.12 -1.99 -11.78
N LYS A 123 -3.44 -1.42 -12.78
CA LYS A 123 -3.56 -1.83 -14.20
C LYS A 123 -2.23 -1.76 -14.95
N ALA A 124 -2.08 -2.61 -15.96
CA ALA A 124 -1.05 -2.49 -16.99
C ALA A 124 -1.69 -2.55 -18.38
N ILE A 125 -1.35 -1.56 -19.20
CA ILE A 125 -1.89 -1.35 -20.55
C ILE A 125 -0.72 -1.42 -21.53
N ARG A 126 -0.74 -2.38 -22.44
CA ARG A 126 0.23 -2.52 -23.53
C ARG A 126 -0.10 -1.50 -24.63
N VAL A 127 0.73 -0.47 -24.77
CA VAL A 127 0.52 0.61 -25.77
C VAL A 127 1.35 0.42 -27.03
N SER A 128 2.43 -0.35 -26.96
CA SER A 128 3.17 -0.84 -28.13
C SER A 128 3.78 -2.21 -27.84
N GLU A 129 4.55 -2.78 -28.77
CA GLU A 129 5.18 -4.08 -28.57
C GLU A 129 6.06 -4.12 -27.30
N ASN A 130 6.78 -3.03 -27.04
CA ASN A 130 7.80 -2.92 -26.00
C ASN A 130 7.50 -1.82 -24.98
N GLU A 131 6.24 -1.41 -24.84
CA GLU A 131 5.86 -0.31 -23.96
C GLU A 131 4.55 -0.54 -23.24
N TYR A 132 4.57 -0.26 -21.94
CA TYR A 132 3.42 -0.42 -21.04
C TYR A 132 3.18 0.84 -20.21
N ASN A 133 1.94 1.30 -20.22
CA ASN A 133 1.45 2.27 -19.25
C ASN A 133 0.92 1.53 -18.03
N LEU A 134 1.36 1.96 -16.86
CA LEU A 134 1.07 1.37 -15.56
C LEU A 134 0.28 2.38 -14.73
N LEU A 135 -0.80 1.92 -14.12
CA LEU A 135 -1.57 2.68 -13.15
C LEU A 135 -1.43 2.04 -11.78
N LEU A 136 -1.06 2.83 -10.79
CA LEU A 136 -1.03 2.40 -9.39
C LEU A 136 -2.42 2.48 -8.78
N GLU A 137 -2.66 1.66 -7.75
CA GLU A 137 -3.77 1.91 -6.84
C GLU A 137 -3.49 3.15 -6.02
N PHE A 138 -4.54 3.90 -5.71
CA PHE A 138 -4.49 4.97 -4.73
C PHE A 138 -4.31 4.39 -3.33
N ASP A 139 -3.61 5.14 -2.48
CA ASP A 139 -3.59 4.83 -1.05
C ASP A 139 -5.03 4.76 -0.55
N THR A 140 -5.31 3.73 0.25
CA THR A 140 -6.66 3.43 0.73
C THR A 140 -7.26 4.65 1.41
N GLU A 141 -8.46 5.04 0.95
CA GLU A 141 -9.24 6.14 1.53
C GLU A 141 -8.58 7.52 1.41
N THR A 142 -7.73 7.70 0.40
CA THR A 142 -7.15 9.00 0.04
C THR A 142 -7.75 9.56 -1.24
N GLU A 143 -7.67 10.87 -1.41
CA GLU A 143 -8.10 11.57 -2.63
C GLU A 143 -7.03 11.48 -3.75
N GLY A 144 -6.57 10.25 -4.03
CA GLY A 144 -5.62 9.95 -5.10
C GLY A 144 -4.15 10.12 -4.72
N TYR A 145 -3.76 9.77 -3.50
CA TYR A 145 -2.34 9.68 -3.14
C TYR A 145 -1.69 8.46 -3.78
N THR A 146 -0.59 8.68 -4.49
CA THR A 146 0.09 7.68 -5.32
C THR A 146 1.59 7.92 -5.38
N GLN A 147 2.35 6.98 -4.84
CA GLN A 147 3.81 7.03 -4.94
C GLN A 147 4.46 5.65 -4.87
N TRP A 148 3.98 4.82 -3.95
CA TRP A 148 4.51 3.48 -3.77
C TRP A 148 4.09 2.58 -4.93
N TYR A 149 5.07 1.97 -5.59
CA TYR A 149 4.83 0.88 -6.53
C TYR A 149 5.61 -0.35 -6.06
N TYR A 150 5.00 -1.52 -6.23
CA TYR A 150 5.65 -2.80 -6.02
C TYR A 150 4.90 -3.87 -6.82
N PHE A 151 5.50 -4.37 -7.88
CA PHE A 151 4.86 -5.34 -8.78
C PHE A 151 5.89 -6.31 -9.33
N ALA A 152 5.42 -7.47 -9.77
CA ALA A 152 6.22 -8.46 -10.47
C ALA A 152 5.84 -8.48 -11.95
N VAL A 153 6.81 -8.81 -12.79
CA VAL A 153 6.64 -9.00 -14.21
C VAL A 153 7.34 -10.29 -14.63
N GLU A 154 6.62 -11.15 -15.34
CA GLU A 154 7.17 -12.30 -16.03
C GLU A 154 7.19 -12.03 -17.53
N ASN A 155 8.35 -12.26 -18.15
CA ASN A 155 8.53 -12.13 -19.58
C ASN A 155 8.86 -13.49 -20.21
N ASN A 156 8.06 -13.92 -21.18
CA ASN A 156 8.27 -15.17 -21.90
C ASN A 156 9.42 -15.07 -22.94
N LYS A 157 9.86 -13.86 -23.30
CA LYS A 157 10.93 -13.60 -24.28
C LYS A 157 12.16 -13.03 -23.58
N ALA A 158 13.32 -13.67 -23.75
CA ALA A 158 14.60 -13.11 -23.32
C ALA A 158 14.99 -11.90 -24.18
N ASP A 159 15.85 -11.03 -23.66
CA ASP A 159 16.47 -9.89 -24.33
C ASP A 159 15.53 -8.76 -24.82
N ALA A 160 14.27 -8.75 -24.39
CA ALA A 160 13.37 -7.64 -24.69
C ALA A 160 13.71 -6.41 -23.83
N ASN A 161 13.95 -5.27 -24.50
CA ASN A 161 14.02 -3.97 -23.86
C ASN A 161 12.60 -3.41 -23.75
N ILE A 162 12.09 -3.31 -22.53
CA ILE A 162 10.72 -2.86 -22.26
C ILE A 162 10.75 -1.50 -21.57
N ARG A 163 9.92 -0.58 -22.06
CA ARG A 163 9.64 0.70 -21.41
C ARG A 163 8.37 0.61 -20.55
N PHE A 164 8.48 1.04 -19.30
CA PHE A 164 7.37 1.18 -18.38
C PHE A 164 7.12 2.66 -18.09
N ASN A 165 5.86 3.09 -18.14
CA ASN A 165 5.43 4.44 -17.76
C ASN A 165 4.42 4.34 -16.62
N ILE A 166 4.78 4.72 -15.39
CA ILE A 166 3.83 4.85 -14.27
C ILE A 166 3.20 6.23 -14.35
N VAL A 167 1.94 6.32 -14.78
CA VAL A 167 1.34 7.57 -15.30
C VAL A 167 0.52 8.37 -14.28
N ASN A 168 0.26 7.84 -13.09
CA ASN A 168 -0.62 8.47 -12.11
C ASN A 168 0.10 8.86 -10.81
N LEU A 169 1.38 9.27 -10.86
CA LEU A 169 2.13 9.71 -9.67
C LEU A 169 1.79 11.16 -9.31
N MET A 170 1.77 11.49 -8.02
CA MET A 170 1.28 12.80 -7.57
C MET A 170 2.37 13.83 -7.24
N LYS A 171 3.61 13.37 -6.96
CA LYS A 171 4.67 14.28 -6.49
C LYS A 171 5.15 15.16 -7.63
N TYR A 172 5.39 16.44 -7.34
CA TYR A 172 5.81 17.37 -8.39
C TYR A 172 7.26 17.17 -8.83
N ASP A 173 8.07 16.49 -8.00
CA ASP A 173 9.47 16.21 -8.30
C ASP A 173 9.90 14.87 -7.66
N SER A 174 11.00 14.32 -8.13
CA SER A 174 11.52 13.04 -7.69
C SER A 174 13.02 12.89 -7.92
N LEU A 175 13.69 12.17 -7.02
CA LEU A 175 15.11 11.80 -7.14
C LEU A 175 15.42 10.99 -8.41
N TYR A 176 14.41 10.48 -9.13
CA TYR A 176 14.59 9.92 -10.46
C TYR A 176 15.19 10.92 -11.45
N ASN A 177 14.92 12.22 -11.28
CA ASN A 177 15.55 13.30 -12.04
C ASN A 177 17.03 13.51 -11.64
N ASP A 178 17.42 13.05 -10.47
CA ASP A 178 18.78 13.14 -9.91
C ASP A 178 19.55 11.79 -9.97
N GLY A 179 19.11 10.87 -10.82
CA GLY A 179 19.81 9.60 -11.08
C GLY A 179 19.38 8.42 -10.21
N MET A 180 18.34 8.53 -9.39
CA MET A 180 17.72 7.37 -8.77
C MET A 180 17.22 6.39 -9.85
N GLN A 181 17.37 5.08 -9.59
CA GLN A 181 16.82 4.02 -10.43
C GLN A 181 15.75 3.22 -9.67
N PRO A 182 14.82 2.56 -10.37
CA PRO A 182 13.94 1.57 -9.76
C PRO A 182 14.72 0.51 -8.97
N LEU A 183 14.11 0.00 -7.90
CA LEU A 183 14.65 -1.17 -7.21
C LEU A 183 14.12 -2.41 -7.92
N VAL A 184 15.03 -3.32 -8.29
CA VAL A 184 14.73 -4.50 -9.09
C VAL A 184 15.25 -5.76 -8.39
N LYS A 185 14.50 -6.85 -8.45
CA LYS A 185 14.94 -8.17 -8.01
C LYS A 185 14.48 -9.23 -9.00
N SER A 186 15.44 -9.93 -9.61
CA SER A 186 15.19 -11.14 -10.40
C SER A 186 15.19 -12.36 -9.49
N LEU A 187 14.32 -13.34 -9.75
CA LEU A 187 14.38 -14.62 -9.04
C LEU A 187 15.44 -15.57 -9.61
N ARG A 188 15.86 -15.38 -10.87
CA ARG A 188 16.87 -16.21 -11.53
C ARG A 188 18.31 -15.75 -11.34
N ASP A 189 18.54 -14.45 -11.20
CA ASP A 189 19.89 -13.87 -11.01
C ASP A 189 20.55 -14.32 -9.69
N GLY A 190 19.80 -14.94 -8.77
CA GLY A 190 20.28 -15.38 -7.46
C GLY A 190 20.66 -14.24 -6.50
N GLY A 191 20.69 -13.00 -7.01
CA GLY A 191 21.00 -11.79 -6.27
C GLY A 191 19.82 -11.23 -5.46
N GLY A 192 20.15 -10.31 -4.55
CA GLY A 192 19.17 -9.52 -3.81
C GLY A 192 18.59 -8.37 -4.63
N TRP A 193 17.94 -7.44 -3.92
CA TRP A 193 17.46 -6.19 -4.50
C TRP A 193 18.62 -5.30 -4.98
N LYS A 194 18.55 -4.82 -6.21
CA LYS A 194 19.53 -3.89 -6.81
C LYS A 194 18.84 -2.70 -7.46
N ARG A 195 19.52 -1.56 -7.52
CA ARG A 195 19.05 -0.40 -8.30
C ARG A 195 19.39 -0.66 -9.77
N ALA A 196 18.37 -0.68 -10.64
CA ALA A 196 18.54 -1.05 -12.04
C ALA A 196 17.45 -0.43 -12.92
N GLY A 197 17.71 -0.38 -14.21
CA GLY A 197 16.90 0.32 -15.21
C GLY A 197 17.68 1.47 -15.84
N TYR A 198 17.24 1.92 -17.00
CA TYR A 198 17.90 2.99 -17.76
C TYR A 198 16.85 3.86 -18.45
N ASN A 199 17.28 4.97 -19.06
CA ASN A 199 16.38 5.98 -19.64
C ASN A 199 15.30 6.40 -18.64
N VAL A 200 15.72 6.66 -17.41
CA VAL A 200 14.82 7.03 -16.31
C VAL A 200 14.50 8.52 -16.40
N SER A 201 13.22 8.88 -16.34
CA SER A 201 12.77 10.27 -16.36
C SER A 201 11.50 10.45 -15.53
N TYR A 202 11.37 11.59 -14.86
CA TYR A 202 10.18 11.93 -14.09
C TYR A 202 9.65 13.32 -14.47
N TYR A 203 8.44 13.38 -15.03
CA TYR A 203 7.89 14.61 -15.62
C TYR A 203 6.37 14.72 -15.46
N GLN A 204 5.86 15.96 -15.46
CA GLN A 204 4.42 16.22 -15.43
C GLN A 204 3.75 15.74 -16.72
N ASN A 205 2.59 15.09 -16.63
CA ASN A 205 1.80 14.70 -17.80
C ASN A 205 0.52 15.55 -17.93
N SER A 206 -0.32 15.17 -18.91
CA SER A 206 -1.59 15.86 -19.21
C SER A 206 -2.81 15.26 -18.50
N TYR A 207 -2.63 14.23 -17.66
CA TYR A 207 -3.74 13.59 -16.95
C TYR A 207 -4.12 14.40 -15.72
N GLN A 208 -5.37 14.89 -15.69
CA GLN A 208 -5.85 15.70 -14.57
C GLN A 208 -6.20 14.82 -13.37
N ARG A 209 -5.91 15.35 -12.18
CA ARG A 209 -6.29 14.77 -10.90
C ARG A 209 -7.75 15.09 -10.57
N PRO A 210 -8.44 14.27 -9.76
CA PRO A 210 -9.82 14.57 -9.34
C PRO A 210 -10.00 15.94 -8.66
N ILE A 211 -8.95 16.44 -7.98
CA ILE A 211 -8.92 17.77 -7.35
C ILE A 211 -8.76 18.93 -8.36
N SER A 212 -8.55 18.63 -9.64
CA SER A 212 -8.42 19.62 -10.70
C SER A 212 -9.72 20.41 -10.84
N THR A 213 -9.61 21.74 -10.93
CA THR A 213 -10.75 22.61 -11.25
C THR A 213 -10.45 23.39 -12.53
N PRO A 214 -11.46 23.89 -13.27
CA PRO A 214 -11.23 24.66 -14.50
C PRO A 214 -10.27 25.85 -14.31
N ASN A 215 -10.28 26.46 -13.11
CA ASN A 215 -9.43 27.61 -12.78
C ASN A 215 -8.07 27.22 -12.18
N LYS A 216 -7.91 25.97 -11.73
CA LYS A 216 -6.70 25.47 -11.10
C LYS A 216 -6.50 24.01 -11.51
N PRO A 217 -5.97 23.78 -12.73
CA PRO A 217 -5.74 22.42 -13.18
C PRO A 217 -4.58 21.82 -12.40
N VAL A 218 -4.78 20.57 -11.94
CA VAL A 218 -3.75 19.81 -11.23
C VAL A 218 -3.54 18.51 -11.98
N PHE A 219 -2.30 18.22 -12.35
CA PHE A 219 -1.96 17.07 -13.18
C PHE A 219 -1.16 16.01 -12.41
N TYR A 220 -1.19 14.79 -12.92
CA TYR A 220 -0.29 13.72 -12.50
C TYR A 220 1.09 13.88 -13.15
N TYR A 221 2.00 13.04 -12.68
CA TYR A 221 3.37 12.91 -13.13
C TYR A 221 3.61 11.48 -13.60
N THR A 222 4.57 11.33 -14.50
CA THR A 222 4.97 10.06 -15.09
C THR A 222 6.39 9.73 -14.68
N LEU A 223 6.58 8.52 -14.14
CA LEU A 223 7.90 7.89 -14.07
C LEU A 223 8.03 6.96 -15.28
N THR A 224 8.99 7.25 -16.15
CA THR A 224 9.37 6.37 -17.26
C THR A 224 10.71 5.74 -16.97
N PHE A 225 10.84 4.44 -17.23
CA PHE A 225 12.11 3.73 -17.22
C PHE A 225 12.08 2.53 -18.17
N SER A 226 13.26 2.17 -18.68
CA SER A 226 13.49 0.98 -19.48
C SER A 226 14.19 -0.11 -18.68
N TYR A 227 13.84 -1.36 -18.96
CA TYR A 227 14.48 -2.54 -18.36
C TYR A 227 14.68 -3.62 -19.41
N LYS A 228 15.84 -4.28 -19.37
CA LYS A 228 16.17 -5.42 -20.23
C LYS A 228 15.99 -6.71 -19.44
N PHE A 229 15.09 -7.58 -19.89
CA PHE A 229 14.90 -8.90 -19.29
C PHE A 229 16.00 -9.85 -19.76
N GLU A 230 16.82 -10.35 -18.84
CA GLU A 230 17.97 -11.21 -19.16
C GLU A 230 17.59 -12.68 -19.35
N TYR A 231 16.57 -13.14 -18.62
CA TYR A 231 16.22 -14.56 -18.58
C TYR A 231 14.76 -14.78 -19.01
N PRO A 232 14.48 -15.80 -19.86
CA PRO A 232 13.12 -16.12 -20.26
C PRO A 232 12.37 -16.79 -19.11
N ASN A 233 11.08 -16.43 -18.92
CA ASN A 233 10.24 -16.90 -17.82
C ASN A 233 10.87 -16.64 -16.44
N ASP A 234 11.54 -15.49 -16.31
CA ASP A 234 11.98 -14.96 -15.02
C ASP A 234 10.91 -14.04 -14.45
N GLN A 235 10.69 -14.15 -13.15
CA GLN A 235 9.83 -13.24 -12.43
C GLN A 235 10.70 -12.14 -11.84
N VAL A 236 10.54 -10.94 -12.38
CA VAL A 236 11.29 -9.75 -11.98
C VAL A 236 10.38 -8.82 -11.20
N PHE A 237 10.77 -8.48 -9.98
CA PHE A 237 10.08 -7.53 -9.12
C PHE A 237 10.64 -6.14 -9.31
N PHE A 238 9.75 -5.14 -9.36
CA PHE A 238 10.07 -3.72 -9.39
C PHE A 238 9.42 -3.04 -8.19
N ALA A 239 10.19 -2.24 -7.45
CA ALA A 239 9.70 -1.52 -6.28
C ALA A 239 10.29 -0.11 -6.19
N TYR A 240 9.56 0.81 -5.55
CA TYR A 240 10.05 2.16 -5.27
C TYR A 240 11.26 2.12 -4.30
N CYS A 241 11.15 1.31 -3.24
CA CYS A 241 12.17 1.10 -2.21
C CYS A 241 12.15 -0.35 -1.72
N TYR A 242 13.06 -0.71 -0.81
CA TYR A 242 13.16 -2.05 -0.25
C TYR A 242 11.85 -2.40 0.48
N PRO A 243 11.07 -3.38 0.00
CA PRO A 243 9.88 -3.79 0.70
C PRO A 243 10.26 -4.52 1.99
N TYR A 244 9.59 -4.17 3.08
CA TYR A 244 9.66 -4.88 4.35
C TYR A 244 8.25 -5.30 4.74
N THR A 245 7.95 -6.58 4.60
CA THR A 245 6.58 -7.07 4.75
C THR A 245 6.24 -7.33 6.22
N TYR A 246 4.95 -7.30 6.55
CA TYR A 246 4.47 -7.67 7.87
C TYR A 246 4.78 -9.14 8.21
N THR A 247 4.75 -10.05 7.24
CA THR A 247 5.24 -11.43 7.43
C THR A 247 6.73 -11.44 7.84
N GLN A 248 7.56 -10.63 7.19
CA GLN A 248 8.98 -10.50 7.56
C GLN A 248 9.15 -9.91 8.96
N LEU A 249 8.36 -8.89 9.31
CA LEU A 249 8.33 -8.34 10.67
C LEU A 249 8.01 -9.42 11.70
N LEU A 250 6.95 -10.20 11.50
CA LEU A 250 6.56 -11.25 12.44
C LEU A 250 7.61 -12.35 12.56
N ALA A 251 8.22 -12.77 11.45
CA ALA A 251 9.32 -13.73 11.47
C ALA A 251 10.54 -13.19 12.23
N TYR A 252 10.91 -11.92 11.98
CA TYR A 252 11.99 -11.24 12.68
C TYR A 252 11.73 -11.18 14.18
N LEU A 253 10.52 -10.77 14.59
CA LEU A 253 10.12 -10.75 16.00
C LEU A 253 10.12 -12.16 16.62
N GLY A 254 9.68 -13.16 15.86
CA GLY A 254 9.70 -14.56 16.28
C GLY A 254 11.10 -15.12 16.53
N SER A 255 12.14 -14.54 15.91
CA SER A 255 13.53 -14.94 16.13
C SER A 255 14.04 -14.59 17.53
N PHE A 256 13.39 -13.65 18.24
CA PHE A 256 13.82 -13.22 19.57
C PHE A 256 13.30 -14.07 20.72
N LYS A 257 12.61 -15.20 20.46
CA LYS A 257 12.09 -16.10 21.52
C LYS A 257 13.15 -16.54 22.55
N THR A 258 14.42 -16.55 22.17
CA THR A 258 15.55 -16.90 23.04
C THR A 258 15.89 -15.84 24.10
N HIS A 259 15.31 -14.63 24.02
CA HIS A 259 15.63 -13.50 24.90
C HIS A 259 14.53 -13.18 25.92
N GLU A 260 13.67 -14.14 26.25
CA GLU A 260 12.49 -13.97 27.12
C GLU A 260 12.77 -13.36 28.51
N LYS A 261 14.02 -13.44 29.01
CA LYS A 261 14.40 -12.81 30.29
C LYS A 261 14.46 -11.28 30.23
N ILE A 262 14.77 -10.73 29.05
CA ILE A 262 15.01 -9.30 28.84
C ILE A 262 14.02 -8.67 27.86
N LEU A 263 13.33 -9.49 27.07
CA LEU A 263 12.40 -9.05 26.03
C LEU A 263 11.04 -9.73 26.22
N ARG A 264 9.98 -8.93 26.13
CA ARG A 264 8.61 -9.42 25.95
C ARG A 264 7.98 -8.75 24.74
N ILE A 265 7.31 -9.56 23.93
CA ILE A 265 6.58 -9.12 22.75
C ILE A 265 5.09 -9.39 23.02
N GLU A 266 4.28 -8.34 22.98
CA GLU A 266 2.83 -8.40 23.22
C GLU A 266 2.08 -7.71 22.08
N SER A 267 0.78 -7.97 21.96
CA SER A 267 -0.08 -7.23 21.04
C SER A 267 -0.65 -6.01 21.76
N LEU A 268 -0.26 -4.80 21.36
CA LEU A 268 -0.79 -3.56 21.92
C LEU A 268 -2.28 -3.39 21.58
N CYS A 269 -2.62 -3.60 20.32
CA CYS A 269 -3.96 -3.48 19.78
C CYS A 269 -4.07 -4.19 18.43
N LYS A 270 -5.25 -4.12 17.82
CA LYS A 270 -5.48 -4.45 16.42
C LYS A 270 -5.48 -3.17 15.59
N THR A 271 -4.85 -3.21 14.42
CA THR A 271 -5.01 -2.16 13.41
C THR A 271 -6.41 -2.25 12.79
N LEU A 272 -6.78 -1.28 11.97
CA LEU A 272 -8.07 -1.29 11.26
C LEU A 272 -8.17 -2.45 10.27
N GLY A 273 -7.03 -2.87 9.71
CA GLY A 273 -6.89 -4.08 8.92
C GLY A 273 -6.91 -5.39 9.74
N ASP A 274 -7.19 -5.33 11.04
CA ASP A 274 -7.19 -6.47 11.97
C ASP A 274 -5.82 -7.17 12.16
N ASN A 275 -4.76 -6.50 11.71
CA ASN A 275 -3.39 -6.93 11.97
C ASN A 275 -3.03 -6.65 13.44
N SER A 276 -2.25 -7.54 14.07
CA SER A 276 -1.74 -7.28 15.41
C SER A 276 -0.68 -6.17 15.34
N CYS A 277 -0.76 -5.22 16.27
CA CYS A 277 0.27 -4.20 16.45
C CYS A 277 1.22 -4.66 17.58
N PRO A 278 2.38 -5.24 17.25
CA PRO A 278 3.31 -5.73 18.26
C PRO A 278 3.97 -4.57 19.02
N ILE A 279 4.08 -4.71 20.33
CA ILE A 279 4.89 -3.85 21.21
C ILE A 279 6.00 -4.67 21.85
N LEU A 280 7.20 -4.11 21.90
CA LEU A 280 8.38 -4.73 22.48
C LEU A 280 8.71 -4.03 23.80
N THR A 281 8.81 -4.80 24.88
CA THR A 281 9.33 -4.34 26.16
C THR A 281 10.73 -4.93 26.34
N ILE A 282 11.75 -4.09 26.33
CA ILE A 282 13.15 -4.49 26.55
C ILE A 282 13.63 -3.90 27.86
N THR A 283 14.06 -4.75 28.79
CA THR A 283 14.52 -4.35 30.12
C THR A 283 15.53 -5.35 30.69
N ARG A 284 16.14 -5.05 31.84
CA ARG A 284 17.09 -5.95 32.52
C ARG A 284 16.42 -7.24 33.00
N ASN A 285 15.15 -7.19 33.41
CA ASN A 285 14.36 -8.34 33.80
C ASN A 285 12.89 -8.09 33.47
N VAL A 286 12.34 -8.82 32.51
CA VAL A 286 10.98 -8.55 32.01
C VAL A 286 9.88 -8.83 33.04
N LEU A 287 10.18 -9.66 34.04
CA LEU A 287 9.27 -9.98 35.14
C LEU A 287 9.02 -8.78 36.07
N THR A 288 9.88 -7.77 36.07
CA THR A 288 9.68 -6.56 36.89
C THR A 288 8.70 -5.57 36.25
N TYR A 289 8.28 -5.81 35.01
CA TYR A 289 7.33 -4.97 34.29
C TYR A 289 6.00 -5.71 34.12
N PRO A 290 4.86 -5.10 34.47
CA PRO A 290 3.55 -5.73 34.31
C PRO A 290 3.25 -6.00 32.83
N SER A 291 2.60 -7.12 32.52
CA SER A 291 2.09 -7.40 31.18
C SER A 291 0.96 -6.43 30.81
N LEU A 292 0.74 -6.24 29.50
CA LEU A 292 -0.41 -5.46 29.03
C LEU A 292 -1.73 -6.08 29.47
N ASP A 293 -1.81 -7.41 29.54
CA ASP A 293 -2.98 -8.11 30.08
C ASP A 293 -3.25 -7.70 31.52
N PHE A 294 -2.21 -7.69 32.36
CA PHE A 294 -2.32 -7.25 33.76
C PHE A 294 -2.76 -5.79 33.87
N LEU A 295 -2.17 -4.90 33.06
CA LEU A 295 -2.54 -3.48 33.04
C LEU A 295 -3.99 -3.28 32.57
N SER A 296 -4.43 -4.02 31.55
CA SER A 296 -5.80 -3.94 31.03
C SER A 296 -6.83 -4.42 32.05
N VAL A 297 -6.54 -5.49 32.79
CA VAL A 297 -7.39 -6.01 33.88
C VAL A 297 -7.43 -5.02 35.03
N LYS A 298 -6.27 -4.49 35.45
CA LYS A 298 -6.19 -3.48 36.52
C LYS A 298 -6.95 -2.21 36.16
N GLN A 299 -6.85 -1.77 34.91
CA GLN A 299 -7.57 -0.60 34.41
C GLN A 299 -9.09 -0.85 34.35
N LYS A 300 -9.53 -2.02 33.85
CA LYS A 300 -10.94 -2.44 33.89
C LYS A 300 -11.48 -2.52 35.32
N TYR A 301 -10.69 -3.07 36.25
CA TYR A 301 -11.03 -3.15 37.67
C TYR A 301 -11.13 -1.76 38.30
N MET A 302 -10.15 -0.88 38.10
CA MET A 302 -10.23 0.51 38.57
C MET A 302 -11.47 1.24 38.03
N TYR A 303 -11.78 1.10 36.74
CA TYR A 303 -12.97 1.72 36.17
C TYR A 303 -14.27 1.13 36.72
N SER A 304 -14.32 -0.17 37.05
CA SER A 304 -15.51 -0.77 37.68
C SER A 304 -15.69 -0.31 39.13
N THR A 305 -14.59 -0.20 39.90
CA THR A 305 -14.63 0.32 41.28
C THR A 305 -14.96 1.81 41.32
N MET A 306 -14.43 2.60 40.38
CA MET A 306 -14.76 4.03 40.26
C MET A 306 -16.22 4.24 39.83
N LYS A 307 -16.78 3.44 38.92
CA LYS A 307 -18.21 3.50 38.56
C LYS A 307 -19.11 3.12 39.74
N TYR A 308 -18.67 2.20 40.60
CA TYR A 308 -19.38 1.84 41.84
C TYR A 308 -19.35 3.00 42.84
N ASN A 309 -18.22 3.68 42.97
CA ASN A 309 -18.05 4.83 43.86
C ASN A 309 -18.62 6.16 43.33
N PHE A 310 -19.04 6.26 42.07
CA PHE A 310 -19.66 7.50 41.55
C PHE A 310 -21.07 7.78 42.12
N LYS A 311 -21.66 6.83 42.86
CA LYS A 311 -22.89 7.06 43.64
C LYS A 311 -22.62 7.68 45.01
N ASP A 312 -21.41 7.58 45.55
CA ASP A 312 -21.05 8.13 46.85
C ASP A 312 -19.88 9.10 46.70
N LYS A 313 -20.20 10.39 46.86
CA LYS A 313 -19.24 11.51 46.85
C LYS A 313 -17.99 11.16 47.66
N LEU A 314 -16.79 11.20 47.07
CA LEU A 314 -15.56 11.48 47.82
C LEU A 314 -14.42 12.02 46.96
N LYS A 315 -13.62 12.83 47.64
CA LYS A 315 -12.65 13.83 47.18
C LYS A 315 -11.37 13.20 46.65
N PHE A 316 -10.78 13.82 45.63
CA PHE A 316 -9.39 13.60 45.23
C PHE A 316 -8.46 14.17 46.30
N SER A 317 -7.85 13.31 47.11
CA SER A 317 -6.62 13.63 47.83
C SER A 317 -5.64 12.49 47.68
N GLU A 318 -4.51 12.82 47.05
CA GLU A 318 -3.18 12.20 47.17
C GLU A 318 -2.99 10.80 46.61
N TRP A 319 -2.44 10.75 45.39
CA TRP A 319 -1.52 9.69 44.99
C TRP A 319 -0.34 10.29 44.22
N THR A 320 0.85 10.21 44.82
CA THR A 320 2.14 10.53 44.22
C THR A 320 2.68 9.28 43.52
N PHE A 321 3.24 9.45 42.32
CA PHE A 321 4.06 8.41 41.70
C PHE A 321 5.33 8.20 42.54
N PRO A 322 5.81 6.95 42.74
CA PRO A 322 7.17 6.74 43.21
C PRO A 322 8.12 7.33 42.16
N GLN A 323 8.75 8.46 42.48
CA GLN A 323 9.90 8.94 41.73
C GLN A 323 11.09 8.06 42.09
N GLU A 324 11.40 7.04 41.29
CA GLU A 324 12.75 6.50 41.26
C GLU A 324 13.65 7.50 40.53
N ARG A 325 14.47 8.21 41.30
CA ARG A 325 15.57 9.03 40.77
C ARG A 325 16.60 8.10 40.15
N SER A 326 16.70 8.08 38.83
CA SER A 326 17.96 7.82 38.15
C SER A 326 18.51 9.17 37.66
N HIS A 327 19.50 9.70 38.39
CA HIS A 327 20.34 10.78 37.88
C HIS A 327 21.06 10.25 36.64
N ILE A 328 20.69 10.75 35.47
CA ILE A 328 21.51 10.69 34.26
C ILE A 328 21.93 12.14 34.00
N ASP A 329 23.15 12.47 34.40
CA ASP A 329 23.80 13.74 34.10
C ASP A 329 24.07 13.82 32.59
N TRP A 330 23.32 14.67 31.90
CA TRP A 330 23.68 15.13 30.56
C TRP A 330 24.68 16.29 30.69
N GLN A 331 25.97 15.97 30.79
CA GLN A 331 27.00 16.97 30.52
C GLN A 331 27.14 17.15 29.00
N SER A 332 26.68 18.30 28.53
CA SER A 332 27.01 18.83 27.22
C SER A 332 28.51 19.13 27.15
N THR A 333 29.22 18.44 26.27
CA THR A 333 30.55 18.87 25.83
C THR A 333 30.45 19.43 24.42
N SER A 334 30.35 20.75 24.36
CA SER A 334 30.64 21.56 23.19
C SER A 334 32.16 21.72 23.03
N ARG A 335 32.75 21.05 22.05
CA ARG A 335 34.00 21.43 21.36
C ARG A 335 33.85 20.87 19.94
N GLY A 336 33.75 21.65 18.88
CA GLY A 336 34.64 22.74 18.48
C GLY A 336 35.44 22.22 17.29
N ASN A 337 35.06 22.64 16.08
CA ASN A 337 35.80 22.42 14.83
C ASN A 337 37.29 22.70 15.00
N GLN A 338 38.16 21.86 14.41
CA GLN A 338 39.38 22.29 13.73
C GLN A 338 39.78 21.27 12.65
N PHE A 339 39.81 21.77 11.41
CA PHE A 339 40.47 21.35 10.16
C PHE A 339 40.36 19.91 9.65
#